data_AF-A0A2A2LT83-F1
#
_entry.id   AF-A0A2A2LT83-F1
#
_cell.length_a   1.000
_cell.length_b   1.000
_cell.length_c   1.000
_cell.angle_alpha   90.00
_cell.angle_beta   90.00
_cell.angle_gamma   90.00
#
_symmetry.space_group_name_H-M   'P 1'
#
loop_
_entity.id
_entity.type
_entity.pdbx_description
1 polymer ?
#
loop_
_entity_poly.entity_id
_entity_poly.type
_entity_poly.pdbx_seq_one_letter_code
_entity_poly.pdbx_strand_id
1 'polypeptide(L)'
;MDYDNEIEYVHQIFCDLYMYEFPNPEPSKFEFEKDWHDFIGDQTRSHMACRILVQIFPRPIFRATCDPRIKDLFRFVRHVERQIFEMADDLEDYFHLIDEKVGEIRENLHRNASLKKLKEELKIDIP
;
A
#
# COMPACT_ATOMS: atom_id res chain seq x y z
N MET A 1 15.37 24.78 2.53
CA MET A 1 14.20 23.92 2.81
C MET A 1 14.43 22.67 1.98
N ASP A 2 14.58 21.52 2.63
CA ASP A 2 14.83 20.25 1.95
C ASP A 2 13.56 19.80 1.24
N TYR A 3 13.67 19.53 -0.06
CA TYR A 3 12.59 19.00 -0.89
C TYR A 3 12.01 17.68 -0.33
N ASP A 4 12.82 16.93 0.42
CA ASP A 4 12.40 15.68 1.06
C ASP A 4 11.32 15.92 2.14
N ASN A 5 11.42 17.02 2.91
CA ASN A 5 10.39 17.38 3.90
C ASN A 5 9.08 17.83 3.24
N GLU A 6 9.14 18.49 2.08
CA GLU A 6 7.93 18.84 1.33
C GLU A 6 7.24 17.59 0.76
N ILE A 7 8.01 16.62 0.26
CA ILE A 7 7.46 15.36 -0.26
C ILE A 7 6.78 14.56 0.86
N GLU A 8 7.41 14.46 2.03
CA GLU A 8 6.85 13.76 3.18
C GLU A 8 5.57 14.44 3.69
N TYR A 9 5.55 15.77 3.75
CA TYR A 9 4.36 16.54 4.14
C TYR A 9 3.19 16.35 3.16
N VAL A 10 3.45 16.36 1.85
CA VAL A 10 2.39 16.16 0.86
C VAL A 10 1.91 14.70 0.83
N HIS A 11 2.80 13.72 1.07
CA HIS A 11 2.38 12.33 1.29
C HIS A 11 1.47 12.20 2.50
N GLN A 12 1.81 12.84 3.62
CA GLN A 12 1.00 12.83 4.83
C GLN A 12 -0.38 13.45 4.58
N ILE A 13 -0.46 14.63 3.96
CA ILE A 13 -1.74 15.27 3.61
C ILE A 13 -2.58 14.40 2.68
N PHE A 14 -1.96 13.83 1.64
CA PHE A 14 -2.64 12.94 0.70
C PHE A 14 -3.19 11.71 1.41
N CYS A 15 -2.41 11.12 2.30
CA CYS A 15 -2.82 10.00 3.13
C CYS A 15 -3.97 10.36 4.07
N ASP A 16 -3.90 11.48 4.76
CA ASP A 16 -4.95 11.90 5.71
C ASP A 16 -6.27 12.21 5.00
N LEU A 17 -6.23 12.85 3.83
CA LEU A 17 -7.43 13.15 3.04
C LEU A 17 -8.10 11.88 2.47
N TYR A 18 -7.31 10.92 1.99
CA TYR A 18 -7.86 9.73 1.33
C TYR A 18 -8.16 8.58 2.30
N MET A 19 -7.41 8.43 3.40
CA MET A 19 -7.73 7.43 4.41
C MET A 19 -9.01 7.78 5.20
N TYR A 20 -9.43 9.05 5.20
CA TYR A 20 -10.75 9.47 5.65
C TYR A 20 -11.87 9.01 4.69
N GLU A 21 -11.65 9.05 3.36
CA GLU A 21 -12.62 8.57 2.37
C GLU A 21 -12.73 7.03 2.35
N PHE A 22 -11.67 6.34 2.77
CA PHE A 22 -11.61 4.88 2.86
C PHE A 22 -11.31 4.44 4.29
N PRO A 23 -12.29 4.48 5.22
CA PRO A 23 -12.04 4.12 6.62
C PRO A 23 -11.58 2.67 6.78
N ASN A 24 -10.92 2.36 7.90
CA ASN A 24 -10.58 0.98 8.22
C ASN A 24 -11.87 0.17 8.28
N PRO A 25 -11.94 -1.00 7.63
CA PRO A 25 -13.03 -1.92 7.87
C PRO A 25 -12.98 -2.33 9.35
N GLU A 26 -14.16 -2.44 9.97
CA GLU A 26 -14.26 -2.98 11.33
C GLU A 26 -13.51 -4.31 11.40
N PRO A 27 -12.70 -4.54 12.45
CA PRO A 27 -12.07 -5.82 12.65
C PRO A 27 -13.16 -6.91 12.62
N SER A 28 -12.86 -8.03 11.96
CA SER A 28 -13.77 -9.17 11.92
C SER A 28 -14.09 -9.58 13.36
N LYS A 29 -15.34 -9.38 13.81
CA LYS A 29 -15.84 -9.86 15.11
C LYS A 29 -15.81 -11.38 15.27
N PHE A 30 -15.36 -12.13 14.26
CA PHE A 30 -15.33 -13.59 14.28
C PHE A 30 -13.91 -14.16 14.43
N GLU A 31 -13.79 -14.90 15.53
CA GLU A 31 -12.89 -15.99 15.93
C GLU A 31 -11.46 -15.74 16.39
N PHE A 32 -10.80 -14.62 16.08
CA PHE A 32 -9.41 -14.39 16.54
C PHE A 32 -9.10 -12.91 16.78
N GLU A 33 -9.83 -12.26 17.69
CA GLU A 33 -9.42 -10.95 18.20
C GLU A 33 -8.13 -11.19 19.01
N LYS A 34 -6.98 -10.80 18.43
CA LYS A 34 -5.67 -11.02 19.04
C LYS A 34 -5.40 -9.89 20.02
N ASP A 35 -4.75 -10.18 21.14
CA ASP A 35 -4.48 -9.19 22.20
C ASP A 35 -3.77 -7.92 21.68
N TRP A 36 -3.04 -8.01 20.56
CA TRP A 36 -2.35 -6.86 19.97
C TRP A 36 -3.23 -5.93 19.13
N HIS A 37 -4.40 -6.41 18.68
CA HIS A 37 -5.36 -5.61 17.90
C HIS A 37 -5.87 -4.41 18.70
N ASP A 38 -5.99 -4.54 20.02
CA ASP A 38 -6.39 -3.46 20.92
C ASP A 38 -5.31 -2.38 21.09
N PHE A 39 -4.04 -2.74 20.90
CA PHE A 39 -2.92 -1.80 21.04
C PHE A 39 -2.71 -0.94 19.80
N ILE A 40 -3.36 -1.25 18.68
CA ILE A 40 -3.17 -0.57 17.41
C ILE A 40 -4.45 0.15 16.95
N GLY A 41 -4.41 1.47 17.03
CA GLY A 41 -5.53 2.32 16.62
C GLY A 41 -5.67 2.48 15.10
N ASP A 42 -6.82 3.00 14.69
CA ASP A 42 -7.16 3.21 13.27
C ASP A 42 -6.17 4.11 12.52
N GLN A 43 -5.62 5.11 13.21
CA GLN A 43 -4.63 6.01 12.63
C GLN A 43 -3.35 5.25 12.26
N THR A 44 -2.89 4.34 13.12
CA THR A 44 -1.70 3.52 12.87
C THR A 44 -1.91 2.58 11.70
N ARG A 45 -3.08 1.91 11.63
CA ARG A 45 -3.46 1.07 10.48
C ARG A 45 -3.56 1.86 9.17
N SER A 46 -4.07 3.10 9.24
CA SER A 46 -4.13 4.00 8.08
C SER A 46 -2.75 4.48 7.64
N HIS A 47 -1.86 4.76 8.59
CA HIS A 47 -0.46 5.08 8.31
C HIS A 47 0.25 3.88 7.66
N MET A 48 0.03 2.67 8.14
CA MET A 48 0.56 1.44 7.55
C MET A 48 0.10 1.20 6.12
N ALA A 49 -1.19 1.34 5.86
CA ALA A 49 -1.72 1.30 4.49
C ALA A 49 -1.01 2.35 3.62
N CYS A 50 -0.83 3.57 4.12
CA CYS A 50 -0.08 4.60 3.40
C CYS A 50 1.40 4.27 3.16
N ARG A 51 2.06 3.63 4.13
CA ARG A 51 3.45 3.15 3.96
C ARG A 51 3.55 2.15 2.81
N ILE A 52 2.58 1.24 2.67
CA ILE A 52 2.54 0.31 1.52
C ILE A 52 2.52 1.10 0.21
N LEU A 53 1.63 2.09 0.11
CA LEU A 53 1.48 2.90 -1.10
C LEU A 53 2.74 3.69 -1.45
N VAL A 54 3.32 4.41 -0.48
CA VAL A 54 4.48 5.28 -0.69
C VAL A 54 5.73 4.47 -1.02
N GLN A 55 5.92 3.30 -0.40
CA GLN A 55 7.07 2.45 -0.70
C GLN A 55 6.98 1.79 -2.09
N ILE A 56 5.77 1.53 -2.59
CA ILE A 56 5.55 1.02 -3.95
C ILE A 56 5.63 2.15 -4.99
N PHE A 57 5.10 3.32 -4.65
CA PHE A 57 5.06 4.52 -5.50
C PHE A 57 5.75 5.69 -4.80
N PRO A 58 7.09 5.74 -4.80
CA PRO A 58 7.85 6.79 -4.11
C PRO A 58 7.65 8.16 -4.75
N ARG A 59 7.14 8.21 -5.99
CA ARG A 59 6.70 9.46 -6.61
C ARG A 59 5.21 9.65 -6.36
N PRO A 60 4.85 10.72 -5.66
CA PRO A 60 3.46 10.98 -5.39
C PRO A 60 2.60 11.17 -6.65
N ILE A 61 1.43 10.53 -6.66
CA ILE A 61 0.51 10.49 -7.80
C ILE A 61 -0.55 11.60 -7.72
N PHE A 62 -0.29 12.68 -6.97
CA PHE A 62 -1.27 13.73 -6.64
C PHE A 62 -1.86 14.49 -7.83
N ARG A 63 -1.32 14.32 -9.04
CA ARG A 63 -1.91 14.89 -10.26
C ARG A 63 -3.18 14.16 -10.71
N ALA A 64 -3.50 13.01 -10.11
CA ALA A 64 -4.62 12.14 -10.49
C ALA A 64 -5.64 11.95 -9.35
N THR A 65 -5.79 12.92 -8.45
CA THR A 65 -6.70 12.86 -7.28
C THR A 65 -8.17 12.58 -7.64
N CYS A 66 -8.61 12.98 -8.84
CA CYS A 66 -9.95 12.68 -9.36
C CYS A 66 -10.05 11.38 -10.17
N ASP A 67 -8.96 10.62 -10.31
CA ASP A 67 -8.91 9.44 -11.15
C ASP A 67 -9.44 8.20 -10.41
N PRO A 68 -10.43 7.47 -10.98
CA PRO A 68 -10.95 6.24 -10.38
C PRO A 68 -9.86 5.20 -10.07
N ARG A 69 -8.79 5.16 -10.87
CA ARG A 69 -7.67 4.22 -10.70
C ARG A 69 -6.89 4.49 -9.41
N ILE A 70 -6.82 5.74 -8.98
CA ILE A 70 -6.20 6.11 -7.70
C ILE A 70 -7.07 5.64 -6.54
N LYS A 71 -8.39 5.74 -6.65
CA LYS A 71 -9.33 5.19 -5.65
C LYS A 71 -9.22 3.66 -5.55
N ASP A 72 -9.12 2.97 -6.68
CA ASP A 72 -8.94 1.51 -6.69
C ASP A 72 -7.61 1.08 -6.06
N LEU A 73 -6.55 1.88 -6.27
CA LEU A 73 -5.26 1.65 -5.63
C LEU A 73 -5.34 1.77 -4.10
N PHE A 74 -6.03 2.80 -3.59
CA PHE A 74 -6.26 2.94 -2.15
C PHE A 74 -7.08 1.79 -1.56
N ARG A 75 -8.12 1.34 -2.27
CA ARG A 75 -8.90 0.15 -1.86
C ARG A 75 -8.04 -1.11 -1.83
N PHE A 76 -7.19 -1.30 -2.85
CA PHE A 76 -6.26 -2.42 -2.89
C PHE A 76 -5.30 -2.39 -1.70
N VAL A 77 -4.69 -1.24 -1.43
CA VAL A 77 -3.75 -1.08 -0.33
C VAL A 77 -4.41 -1.28 1.04
N ARG A 78 -5.64 -0.79 1.23
CA ARG A 78 -6.48 -1.10 2.41
C ARG A 78 -6.74 -2.58 2.57
N HIS A 79 -7.06 -3.27 1.49
CA HIS A 79 -7.31 -4.70 1.51
C HIS A 79 -6.04 -5.50 1.87
N VAL A 80 -4.88 -5.10 1.32
CA VAL A 80 -3.59 -5.71 1.63
C VAL A 80 -3.23 -5.51 3.10
N GLU A 81 -3.33 -4.27 3.62
CA GLU A 81 -3.10 -3.98 5.04
C GLU A 81 -4.00 -4.84 5.93
N ARG A 82 -5.30 -4.94 5.60
CA ARG A 82 -6.25 -5.72 6.39
C ARG A 82 -5.88 -7.22 6.42
N GLN A 83 -5.51 -7.80 5.29
CA GLN A 83 -5.10 -9.21 5.27
C GLN A 83 -3.89 -9.44 6.17
N ILE A 84 -2.93 -8.52 6.18
CA ILE A 84 -1.77 -8.61 7.05
C ILE A 84 -2.16 -8.42 8.52
N PHE A 85 -3.06 -7.47 8.80
CA PHE A 85 -3.60 -7.23 10.14
C PHE A 85 -4.29 -8.46 10.74
N GLU A 86 -5.05 -9.19 9.92
CA GLU A 86 -5.73 -10.42 10.37
C GLU A 86 -4.76 -11.62 10.46
N MET A 87 -3.73 -11.67 9.62
CA MET A 87 -2.76 -12.77 9.58
C MET A 87 -1.68 -12.67 10.67
N ALA A 88 -1.21 -11.47 11.00
CA ALA A 88 -0.09 -11.25 11.91
C ALA A 88 -0.39 -11.72 13.34
N ASP A 89 0.53 -12.44 13.97
CA ASP A 89 0.34 -13.01 15.31
C ASP A 89 0.59 -12.00 16.43
N ASP A 90 1.47 -11.03 16.19
CA ASP A 90 1.72 -9.90 17.08
C ASP A 90 1.99 -8.59 16.31
N LEU A 91 2.25 -7.52 17.06
CA LEU A 91 2.51 -6.20 16.52
C LEU A 91 3.81 -6.14 15.69
N GLU A 92 4.85 -6.87 16.10
CA GLU A 92 6.15 -6.87 15.41
C GLU A 92 6.04 -7.62 14.07
N ASP A 93 5.38 -8.77 14.07
CA ASP A 93 5.03 -9.54 12.89
C ASP A 93 4.18 -8.73 11.91
N TYR A 94 3.24 -7.93 12.40
CA TYR A 94 2.44 -7.04 11.55
C TYR A 94 3.31 -6.05 10.76
N PHE A 95 4.30 -5.44 11.41
CA PHE A 95 5.24 -4.53 10.73
C PHE A 95 6.13 -5.27 9.74
N HIS A 96 6.68 -6.42 10.13
CA HIS A 96 7.54 -7.22 9.26
C HIS A 96 6.81 -7.71 8.01
N LEU A 97 5.58 -8.21 8.16
CA LEU A 97 4.76 -8.69 7.04
C LEU A 97 4.38 -7.55 6.08
N ILE A 98 4.21 -6.31 6.57
CA ILE A 98 4.02 -5.15 5.70
C ILE A 98 5.25 -4.90 4.83
N ASP A 99 6.44 -4.87 5.42
CA ASP A 99 7.67 -4.62 4.68
C ASP A 99 7.95 -5.76 3.68
N GLU A 100 7.68 -7.02 4.05
CA GLU A 100 7.75 -8.17 3.14
C GLU A 100 6.76 -8.01 1.98
N LYS A 101 5.50 -7.67 2.27
CA LYS A 101 4.46 -7.51 1.24
C LYS A 101 4.78 -6.38 0.28
N VAL A 102 5.33 -5.27 0.78
CA VAL A 102 5.81 -4.16 -0.04
C VAL A 102 6.93 -4.62 -0.98
N GLY A 103 7.89 -5.39 -0.46
CA GLY A 103 8.96 -5.99 -1.25
C GLY A 103 8.40 -6.86 -2.39
N GLU A 104 7.47 -7.75 -2.07
CA GLU A 104 6.81 -8.64 -3.03
C GLU A 104 6.06 -7.88 -4.12
N ILE A 105 5.24 -6.88 -3.75
CA ILE A 105 4.48 -6.08 -4.72
C ILE A 105 5.43 -5.29 -5.63
N ARG A 106 6.49 -4.69 -5.07
CA ARG A 106 7.49 -3.95 -5.83
C ARG A 106 8.17 -4.86 -6.85
N GLU A 107 8.61 -6.05 -6.45
CA GLU A 107 9.22 -7.02 -7.37
C GLU A 107 8.26 -7.45 -8.47
N ASN A 108 7.00 -7.76 -8.12
CA ASN A 108 5.99 -8.15 -9.09
C ASN A 108 5.72 -7.05 -10.12
N LEU A 109 5.67 -5.78 -9.69
CA LEU A 109 5.55 -4.62 -10.60
C LEU A 109 6.77 -4.50 -11.54
N HIS A 110 7.99 -4.65 -11.01
CA HIS A 110 9.21 -4.63 -11.82
C HIS A 110 9.26 -5.79 -12.82
N ARG A 111 8.90 -7.00 -12.41
CA ARG A 111 8.83 -8.18 -13.30
C ARG A 111 7.83 -7.97 -14.43
N ASN A 112 6.63 -7.44 -14.13
CA ASN A 112 5.62 -7.15 -15.15
C ASN A 112 6.07 -6.09 -16.15
N ALA A 113 6.74 -5.02 -15.68
CA ALA A 113 7.32 -4.01 -16.55
C ALA A 113 8.43 -4.59 -17.45
N SER A 114 9.31 -5.42 -16.90
CA SER A 114 10.38 -6.11 -17.64
C SER A 114 9.83 -7.11 -18.65
N LEU A 115 8.80 -7.90 -18.30
CA LEU A 115 8.15 -8.83 -19.23
C LEU A 115 7.47 -8.10 -20.39
N LYS A 116 6.84 -6.95 -20.13
CA LYS A 116 6.26 -6.12 -21.20
C LYS A 116 7.33 -5.65 -22.18
N LYS A 117 8.48 -5.18 -21.66
CA LYS A 117 9.63 -4.77 -22.47
C LYS A 117 10.21 -5.93 -23.28
N LEU A 118 10.40 -7.10 -22.65
CA LEU A 118 10.87 -8.31 -23.34
C LEU A 118 9.91 -8.79 -24.44
N LYS A 119 8.59 -8.71 -24.22
CA LYS A 119 7.59 -9.02 -25.26
C LYS A 119 7.64 -8.02 -26.43
N GLU A 120 7.96 -6.75 -26.16
CA GLU A 120 8.14 -5.74 -27.19
C GLU A 120 9.47 -5.92 -27.97
N GLU A 121 10.53 -6.39 -27.31
CA GLU A 121 11.83 -6.71 -27.92
C GLU A 121 11.83 -8.04 -28.67
N LEU A 122 11.07 -9.04 -28.19
CA LEU A 122 10.81 -10.31 -28.86
C LEU A 122 9.72 -10.20 -29.94
N LYS A 123 9.40 -8.99 -30.41
CA LYS A 123 8.82 -8.76 -31.75
C LYS A 123 9.81 -9.19 -32.83
N ILE A 124 10.24 -10.45 -32.77
CA ILE A 124 10.85 -11.15 -33.89
C ILE A 124 9.72 -11.25 -34.92
N ASP A 125 9.83 -10.47 -35.99
CA ASP A 125 9.21 -10.81 -37.26
C ASP A 125 9.70 -12.22 -37.60
N ILE A 126 8.92 -13.23 -37.23
CA ILE A 126 9.07 -14.56 -37.81
C ILE A 126 8.41 -14.43 -39.18
N PRO A 127 9.16 -14.60 -40.29
CA PRO A 127 8.60 -14.51 -41.63
C PRO A 127 7.47 -15.51 -41.88
#